data_AF-A0A2T2PBS1-F1
#
_entry.id   AF-A0A2T2PBS1-F1
#
_cell.length_a   1.000
_cell.length_b   1.000
_cell.length_c   1.000
_cell.angle_alpha   90.00
_cell.angle_beta   90.00
_cell.angle_gamma   90.00
#
_symmetry.space_group_name_H-M   'P 1'
#
loop_
_entity.id
_entity.type
_entity.pdbx_description
1 polymer ?
#
loop_
_entity_poly.entity_id
_entity_poly.type
_entity_poly.pdbx_seq_one_letter_code
_entity_poly.pdbx_strand_id
1 'polypeptide(L)'
;MSQVQRWGEEYDGVVAGAPAFRFAQQQVLHVYPATIEKVNGYFPPPCALDKIVNATIAACDPLDGRTDGVISRTDLCKLNFNLSSIIGESYYCAAQTSSSLGFGFDGGMRKRQAPGSSTSSQPEQNGTVTAEDVAVAQAVYDGLHNSQGQRAYLSWQIGSDLGDASPTYNNATGEWGLNIPSTGGEYVTKFIQLLNLDNLSDLDNVTYDTLVDWMNTGMIRYLDSLQTTLPDLTPFQSSGAKLLHYHGESDSSIPAASSVHYWQSVRSIMYPDLSDEEAQEKLSDWYQFYLIPGAGHCGSNSLQPGPYPQDNMATIIDWVENDVKPSRLNATVSSGDNAGEVQQLCQWPTRPLWSSNSSNFDCVSDKASVDSWTYTFDAFKLPVY
;
A
#
# COMPACT_ATOMS: atom_id res chain seq x y z
N MET A 1 -11.17 2.48 -11.83
CA MET A 1 -10.50 1.43 -12.61
C MET A 1 -11.46 0.42 -13.23
N SER A 2 -12.40 -0.19 -12.49
CA SER A 2 -13.41 -1.09 -13.09
C SER A 2 -14.19 -0.42 -14.21
N GLN A 3 -14.55 0.86 -14.01
CA GLN A 3 -15.23 1.67 -15.02
C GLN A 3 -14.40 1.86 -16.30
N VAL A 4 -13.13 2.23 -16.14
CA VAL A 4 -12.15 2.37 -17.23
C VAL A 4 -12.02 1.09 -18.06
N GLN A 5 -12.03 -0.07 -17.41
CA GLN A 5 -11.83 -1.37 -18.07
C GLN A 5 -13.06 -1.89 -18.82
N ARG A 6 -14.27 -1.57 -18.34
CA ARG A 6 -15.53 -2.20 -18.81
C ARG A 6 -16.42 -1.27 -19.62
N TRP A 7 -16.34 0.01 -19.34
CA TRP A 7 -17.19 1.06 -19.89
C TRP A 7 -16.32 2.28 -20.22
N GLY A 8 -15.15 2.04 -20.82
CA GLY A 8 -14.14 3.06 -21.05
C GLY A 8 -14.63 4.20 -21.95
N GLU A 9 -15.59 3.91 -22.80
CA GLU A 9 -16.28 4.85 -23.70
C GLU A 9 -17.29 5.78 -22.98
N GLU A 10 -17.67 5.48 -21.74
CA GLU A 10 -18.66 6.27 -20.97
C GLU A 10 -18.02 7.40 -20.14
N TYR A 11 -16.69 7.49 -20.10
CA TYR A 11 -15.96 8.45 -19.28
C TYR A 11 -14.89 9.17 -20.11
N ASP A 12 -14.93 10.50 -20.16
CA ASP A 12 -13.90 11.32 -20.83
C ASP A 12 -12.65 11.52 -19.94
N GLY A 13 -12.82 11.45 -18.62
CA GLY A 13 -11.75 11.69 -17.64
C GLY A 13 -11.95 10.86 -16.37
N VAL A 14 -10.90 10.21 -15.88
CA VAL A 14 -10.93 9.43 -14.63
C VAL A 14 -9.76 9.79 -13.74
N VAL A 15 -10.05 10.04 -12.47
CA VAL A 15 -9.08 10.13 -11.38
C VAL A 15 -9.17 8.87 -10.53
N ALA A 16 -8.06 8.13 -10.41
CA ALA A 16 -7.99 6.90 -9.63
C ALA A 16 -6.90 7.00 -8.54
N GLY A 17 -7.32 7.13 -7.28
CA GLY A 17 -6.41 7.12 -6.12
C GLY A 17 -6.39 5.76 -5.43
N ALA A 18 -5.20 5.25 -5.11
CA ALA A 18 -4.96 4.00 -4.37
C ALA A 18 -5.94 2.85 -4.72
N PRO A 19 -6.05 2.44 -6.01
CA PRO A 19 -7.04 1.44 -6.44
C PRO A 19 -6.72 0.01 -5.97
N ALA A 20 -7.73 -0.68 -5.42
CA ALA A 20 -7.67 -2.11 -5.06
C ALA A 20 -7.90 -3.03 -6.28
N PHE A 21 -6.92 -3.12 -7.19
CA PHE A 21 -7.05 -3.87 -8.45
C PHE A 21 -7.33 -5.37 -8.26
N ARG A 22 -6.46 -6.04 -7.49
CA ARG A 22 -6.44 -7.50 -7.27
C ARG A 22 -7.15 -7.82 -5.97
N PHE A 23 -8.45 -7.56 -5.92
CA PHE A 23 -9.20 -7.49 -4.65
C PHE A 23 -9.04 -8.76 -3.79
N ALA A 24 -9.00 -9.95 -4.40
CA ALA A 24 -8.78 -11.18 -3.63
C ALA A 24 -7.40 -11.25 -2.98
N GLN A 25 -6.36 -11.00 -3.75
CA GLN A 25 -4.98 -10.94 -3.26
C GLN A 25 -4.82 -9.84 -2.20
N GLN A 26 -5.41 -8.68 -2.46
CA GLN A 26 -5.42 -7.54 -1.55
C GLN A 26 -6.07 -7.88 -0.21
N GLN A 27 -7.29 -8.44 -0.21
CA GLN A 27 -7.95 -8.75 1.05
C GLN A 27 -7.24 -9.87 1.82
N VAL A 28 -6.76 -10.90 1.13
CA VAL A 28 -6.00 -11.97 1.80
C VAL A 28 -4.64 -11.48 2.33
N LEU A 29 -4.02 -10.47 1.68
CA LEU A 29 -2.79 -9.84 2.18
C LEU A 29 -2.98 -9.24 3.58
N HIS A 30 -4.14 -8.71 3.93
CA HIS A 30 -4.41 -8.21 5.28
C HIS A 30 -4.38 -9.32 6.36
N VAL A 31 -4.50 -10.59 5.98
CA VAL A 31 -4.35 -11.74 6.91
C VAL A 31 -2.88 -12.19 7.04
N TYR A 32 -2.02 -11.79 6.08
CA TYR A 32 -0.65 -12.28 6.00
C TYR A 32 0.19 -11.90 7.22
N PRO A 33 0.20 -10.64 7.71
CA PRO A 33 1.01 -10.29 8.88
C PRO A 33 0.65 -11.08 10.15
N ALA A 34 -0.65 -11.22 10.45
CA ALA A 34 -1.13 -12.07 11.55
C ALA A 34 -0.74 -13.56 11.36
N THR A 35 -0.65 -14.03 10.11
CA THR A 35 -0.17 -15.37 9.79
C THR A 35 1.33 -15.52 10.06
N ILE A 36 2.14 -14.49 9.79
CA ILE A 36 3.57 -14.48 10.15
C ILE A 36 3.73 -14.67 11.67
N GLU A 37 2.99 -13.87 12.46
CA GLU A 37 3.04 -13.93 13.92
C GLU A 37 2.67 -15.33 14.44
N LYS A 38 1.58 -15.89 13.90
CA LYS A 38 1.09 -17.23 14.28
C LYS A 38 2.08 -18.33 13.89
N VAL A 39 2.65 -18.29 12.68
CA VAL A 39 3.62 -19.28 12.19
C VAL A 39 4.92 -19.23 12.97
N ASN A 40 5.39 -18.02 13.31
CA ASN A 40 6.59 -17.82 14.11
C ASN A 40 6.38 -18.13 15.60
N GLY A 41 5.12 -18.17 16.06
CA GLY A 41 4.79 -18.26 17.49
C GLY A 41 5.24 -17.02 18.26
N TYR A 42 5.29 -15.86 17.60
CA TYR A 42 5.81 -14.62 18.15
C TYR A 42 4.90 -13.45 17.75
N PHE A 43 4.43 -12.72 18.75
CA PHE A 43 3.59 -11.53 18.58
C PHE A 43 4.41 -10.31 19.00
N PRO A 44 4.93 -9.49 18.07
CA PRO A 44 5.80 -8.36 18.39
C PRO A 44 5.03 -7.28 19.17
N PRO A 45 5.63 -6.63 20.18
CA PRO A 45 5.04 -5.44 20.78
C PRO A 45 4.84 -4.35 19.71
N PRO A 46 3.65 -3.74 19.57
CA PRO A 46 3.42 -2.68 18.58
C PRO A 46 4.44 -1.54 18.65
N CYS A 47 4.91 -1.18 19.85
CA CYS A 47 5.92 -0.14 20.02
C CYS A 47 7.29 -0.51 19.42
N ALA A 48 7.63 -1.81 19.37
CA ALA A 48 8.85 -2.27 18.72
C ALA A 48 8.76 -2.12 17.20
N LEU A 49 7.60 -2.41 16.62
CA LEU A 49 7.33 -2.19 15.19
C LEU A 49 7.32 -0.69 14.85
N ASP A 50 6.68 0.14 15.67
CA ASP A 50 6.72 1.60 15.51
C ASP A 50 8.16 2.13 15.54
N LYS A 51 8.99 1.57 16.42
CA LYS A 51 10.42 1.92 16.48
C LYS A 51 11.14 1.52 15.19
N ILE A 52 10.88 0.33 14.66
CA ILE A 52 11.45 -0.13 13.39
C ILE A 52 11.06 0.80 12.24
N VAL A 53 9.77 1.14 12.13
CA VAL A 53 9.25 2.05 11.08
C VAL A 53 9.92 3.43 11.19
N ASN A 54 9.94 4.02 12.38
CA ASN A 54 10.54 5.35 12.59
C ASN A 54 12.06 5.38 12.34
N ALA A 55 12.79 4.34 12.77
CA ALA A 55 14.23 4.23 12.50
C ALA A 55 14.51 4.04 11.02
N THR A 56 13.65 3.29 10.31
CA THR A 56 13.71 3.11 8.86
C THR A 56 13.49 4.44 8.13
N ILE A 57 12.46 5.21 8.50
CA ILE A 57 12.20 6.54 7.95
C ILE A 57 13.42 7.44 8.15
N ALA A 58 13.95 7.53 9.38
CA ALA A 58 15.10 8.37 9.66
C ALA A 58 16.37 7.95 8.89
N ALA A 59 16.56 6.65 8.66
CA ALA A 59 17.71 6.14 7.90
C ALA A 59 17.58 6.37 6.39
N CYS A 60 16.35 6.34 5.87
CA CYS A 60 16.07 6.38 4.43
C CYS A 60 15.68 7.76 3.90
N ASP A 61 15.23 8.68 4.76
CA ASP A 61 14.88 10.06 4.44
C ASP A 61 16.00 10.76 3.62
N PRO A 62 17.29 10.75 4.04
CA PRO A 62 18.37 11.40 3.27
C PRO A 62 18.65 10.86 1.86
N LEU A 63 18.10 9.70 1.49
CA LEU A 63 18.47 9.00 0.24
C LEU A 63 17.98 9.72 -1.02
N ASP A 64 16.98 10.58 -0.91
CA ASP A 64 16.49 11.39 -2.03
C ASP A 64 17.20 12.75 -2.16
N GLY A 65 18.18 13.05 -1.31
CA GLY A 65 18.93 14.30 -1.29
C GLY A 65 18.35 15.40 -0.38
N ARG A 66 17.23 15.12 0.30
CA ARG A 66 16.60 15.99 1.30
C ARG A 66 16.44 15.25 2.64
N THR A 67 16.35 16.00 3.73
CA THR A 67 16.07 15.44 5.06
C THR A 67 14.86 16.19 5.61
N ASP A 68 13.68 15.64 5.37
CA ASP A 68 12.39 16.22 5.73
C ASP A 68 11.42 15.23 6.40
N GLY A 69 11.93 14.05 6.76
CA GLY A 69 11.15 12.98 7.37
C GLY A 69 10.29 12.21 6.37
N VAL A 70 10.57 12.32 5.06
CA VAL A 70 9.80 11.65 4.00
C VAL A 70 10.70 10.73 3.20
N ILE A 71 10.31 9.47 3.04
CA ILE A 71 10.99 8.57 2.10
C ILE A 71 10.40 8.80 0.71
N SER A 72 11.04 9.65 -0.12
CA SER A 72 10.65 9.82 -1.53
C SER A 72 11.32 8.83 -2.48
N ARG A 73 12.27 8.05 -1.97
CA ARG A 73 13.03 7.02 -2.69
C ARG A 73 13.02 5.69 -1.95
N THR A 74 11.83 5.11 -1.75
CA THR A 74 11.67 3.78 -1.12
C THR A 74 12.44 2.67 -1.87
N ASP A 75 12.68 2.85 -3.17
CA ASP A 75 13.58 2.03 -3.98
C ASP A 75 15.03 2.05 -3.44
N LEU A 76 15.57 3.23 -3.16
CA LEU A 76 16.91 3.36 -2.59
C LEU A 76 16.93 2.84 -1.15
N CYS A 77 15.85 3.05 -0.39
CA CYS A 77 15.72 2.49 0.96
C CYS A 77 15.81 0.96 0.91
N LYS A 78 15.01 0.31 0.07
CA LYS A 78 15.00 -1.15 -0.11
C LYS A 78 16.36 -1.70 -0.57
N LEU A 79 17.10 -0.96 -1.39
CA LEU A 79 18.40 -1.40 -1.92
C LEU A 79 19.56 -1.18 -0.95
N ASN A 80 19.49 -0.17 -0.08
CA ASN A 80 20.65 0.27 0.71
C ASN A 80 20.48 0.12 2.22
N PHE A 81 19.25 -0.08 2.72
CA PHE A 81 18.96 -0.18 4.14
C PHE A 81 18.77 -1.63 4.57
N ASN A 82 19.35 -1.98 5.74
CA ASN A 82 19.23 -3.30 6.34
C ASN A 82 18.50 -3.18 7.68
N LEU A 83 17.29 -3.74 7.78
CA LEU A 83 16.47 -3.68 8.99
C LEU A 83 17.16 -4.30 10.23
N SER A 84 18.05 -5.28 10.03
CA SER A 84 18.82 -5.86 11.14
C SER A 84 19.76 -4.86 11.84
N SER A 85 20.04 -3.71 11.23
CA SER A 85 20.81 -2.64 11.87
C SER A 85 20.10 -2.00 13.07
N ILE A 86 18.77 -2.16 13.18
CA ILE A 86 17.94 -1.58 14.25
C ILE A 86 17.95 -2.47 15.51
N ILE A 87 18.41 -3.72 15.42
CA ILE A 87 18.43 -4.66 16.54
C ILE A 87 19.23 -4.06 17.71
N GLY A 88 18.62 -4.04 18.90
CA GLY A 88 19.19 -3.49 20.13
C GLY A 88 18.85 -2.01 20.37
N GLU A 89 18.23 -1.30 19.43
CA GLU A 89 17.75 0.06 19.68
C GLU A 89 16.62 0.08 20.72
N SER A 90 16.72 0.99 21.69
CA SER A 90 15.68 1.15 22.71
C SER A 90 14.41 1.79 22.15
N TYR A 91 13.27 1.35 22.66
CA TYR A 91 11.97 1.97 22.41
C TYR A 91 11.19 2.18 23.71
N TYR A 92 10.28 3.15 23.67
CA TYR A 92 9.36 3.45 24.75
C TYR A 92 8.05 3.99 24.20
N CYS A 93 6.94 3.42 24.64
CA CYS A 93 5.59 3.93 24.39
C CYS A 93 4.80 3.97 25.68
N ALA A 94 4.19 5.12 25.96
CA ALA A 94 3.27 5.26 27.09
C ALA A 94 2.02 4.37 26.89
N ALA A 95 1.37 3.99 27.99
CA ALA A 95 0.11 3.26 27.92
C ALA A 95 -0.94 4.03 27.11
N GLN A 96 -1.66 3.33 26.23
CA GLN A 96 -2.69 3.91 25.38
C GLN A 96 -4.05 3.25 25.64
N THR A 97 -5.11 4.03 25.56
CA THR A 97 -6.49 3.52 25.55
C THR A 97 -7.17 4.08 24.33
N SER A 98 -7.53 3.21 23.39
CA SER A 98 -8.27 3.55 22.19
C SER A 98 -9.69 3.02 22.31
N SER A 99 -10.67 3.87 21.98
CA SER A 99 -12.07 3.47 21.91
C SER A 99 -12.55 3.65 20.48
N SER A 100 -12.92 2.55 19.81
CA SER A 100 -13.62 2.64 18.54
C SER A 100 -15.11 2.81 18.80
N LEU A 101 -15.70 3.82 18.16
CA LEU A 101 -17.14 3.92 18.00
C LEU A 101 -17.49 2.97 16.85
N GLY A 102 -18.08 1.81 17.15
CA GLY A 102 -18.50 0.88 16.10
C GLY A 102 -19.42 1.59 15.09
N PHE A 103 -19.11 1.50 13.80
CA PHE A 103 -20.00 1.93 12.73
C PHE A 103 -21.12 0.90 12.55
N GLY A 104 -22.06 0.86 13.50
CA GLY A 104 -23.28 0.09 13.35
C GLY A 104 -24.15 0.72 12.28
N PHE A 105 -24.23 0.10 11.09
CA PHE A 105 -25.21 0.45 10.05
C PHE A 105 -26.65 0.03 10.40
N ASP A 106 -26.93 -0.31 11.67
CA ASP A 106 -28.26 -0.72 12.10
C ASP A 106 -29.13 0.52 12.33
N GLY A 107 -30.13 0.71 11.45
CA GLY A 107 -30.98 1.88 11.32
C GLY A 107 -31.96 2.13 12.46
N GLY A 108 -31.48 2.21 13.71
CA GLY A 108 -32.28 2.45 14.89
C GLY A 108 -31.67 3.49 15.82
N MET A 109 -32.16 4.74 15.78
CA MET A 109 -31.81 5.79 16.75
C MET A 109 -32.19 5.38 18.18
N ARG A 110 -31.27 4.79 18.96
CA ARG A 110 -31.35 4.77 20.43
C ARG A 110 -29.97 4.94 21.05
N LYS A 111 -29.84 5.94 21.94
CA LYS A 111 -28.68 6.30 22.78
C LYS A 111 -28.32 5.23 23.83
N ARG A 112 -27.95 4.03 23.39
CA ARG A 112 -27.21 3.04 24.19
C ARG A 112 -26.03 2.61 23.33
N GLN A 113 -24.85 2.53 23.94
CA GLN A 113 -23.58 2.04 23.40
C GLN A 113 -23.79 1.23 22.10
N ALA A 114 -23.32 1.76 20.96
CA ALA A 114 -23.49 1.09 19.68
C ALA A 114 -22.94 -0.34 19.80
N PRO A 115 -23.70 -1.39 19.44
CA PRO A 115 -23.15 -2.73 19.30
C PRO A 115 -21.89 -2.65 18.43
N GLY A 116 -20.76 -3.16 18.95
CA GLY A 116 -19.46 -3.06 18.27
C GLY A 116 -18.55 -1.91 18.72
N SER A 117 -18.93 -1.10 19.72
CA SER A 117 -17.94 -0.24 20.38
C SER A 117 -16.97 -1.09 21.20
N SER A 118 -15.69 -1.04 20.84
CA SER A 118 -14.62 -1.75 21.54
C SER A 118 -13.65 -0.74 22.12
N THR A 119 -13.25 -0.94 23.37
CA THR A 119 -12.15 -0.20 23.99
C THR A 119 -10.96 -1.15 24.05
N SER A 120 -9.89 -0.83 23.33
CA SER A 120 -8.60 -1.51 23.46
C SER A 120 -7.70 -0.70 24.38
N SER A 121 -7.00 -1.37 25.28
CA SER A 121 -6.00 -0.75 26.16
C SER A 121 -4.67 -1.44 25.91
N GLN A 122 -3.67 -0.68 25.48
CA GLN A 122 -2.29 -1.15 25.41
C GLN A 122 -1.54 -0.69 26.66
N PRO A 123 -0.76 -1.58 27.31
CA PRO A 123 0.06 -1.21 28.46
C PRO A 123 1.19 -0.28 28.01
N GLU A 124 1.89 0.28 28.99
CA GLU A 124 3.21 0.89 28.75
C GLU A 124 4.16 -0.17 28.19
N GLN A 125 4.92 0.18 27.16
CA GLN A 125 5.87 -0.70 26.48
C GLN A 125 7.26 -0.08 26.56
N ASN A 126 8.23 -0.84 27.08
CA ASN A 126 9.61 -0.43 27.19
C ASN A 126 10.51 -1.63 26.90
N GLY A 127 11.45 -1.49 25.98
CA GLY A 127 12.31 -2.58 25.56
C GLY A 127 13.36 -2.15 24.55
N THR A 128 13.95 -3.15 23.92
CA THR A 128 14.88 -3.00 22.80
C THR A 128 14.39 -3.83 21.65
N VAL A 129 14.52 -3.33 20.42
CA VAL A 129 14.17 -4.06 19.21
C VAL A 129 14.93 -5.39 19.16
N THR A 130 14.20 -6.49 19.02
CA THR A 130 14.73 -7.86 18.97
C THR A 130 14.96 -8.33 17.53
N ALA A 131 15.63 -9.47 17.38
CA ALA A 131 15.78 -10.09 16.06
C ALA A 131 14.44 -10.61 15.52
N GLU A 132 13.55 -11.05 16.42
CA GLU A 132 12.20 -11.52 16.11
C GLU A 132 11.28 -10.37 15.65
N ASP A 133 11.38 -9.18 16.26
CA ASP A 133 10.68 -7.97 15.80
C ASP A 133 11.06 -7.63 14.35
N VAL A 134 12.37 -7.61 14.07
CA VAL A 134 12.90 -7.34 12.73
C VAL A 134 12.50 -8.44 11.74
N ALA A 135 12.47 -9.71 12.16
CA ALA A 135 12.06 -10.81 11.31
C ALA A 135 10.58 -10.69 10.89
N VAL A 136 9.70 -10.27 11.79
CA VAL A 136 8.29 -10.01 11.44
C VAL A 136 8.19 -8.83 10.47
N ALA A 137 8.82 -7.69 10.78
CA ALA A 137 8.79 -6.51 9.91
C ALA A 137 9.33 -6.80 8.50
N GLN A 138 10.49 -7.47 8.42
CA GLN A 138 11.11 -7.84 7.14
C GLN A 138 10.20 -8.78 6.35
N ALA A 139 9.62 -9.80 6.99
CA ALA A 139 8.71 -10.73 6.31
C ALA A 139 7.46 -10.01 5.78
N VAL A 140 6.91 -9.04 6.52
CA VAL A 140 5.80 -8.21 6.02
C VAL A 140 6.24 -7.45 4.76
N TYR A 141 7.38 -6.76 4.77
CA TYR A 141 7.85 -5.99 3.59
C TYR A 141 8.27 -6.86 2.41
N ASP A 142 8.76 -8.07 2.66
CA ASP A 142 9.14 -9.03 1.62
C ASP A 142 7.93 -9.54 0.83
N GLY A 143 6.74 -9.56 1.45
CA GLY A 143 5.49 -10.04 0.88
C GLY A 143 5.36 -11.56 0.86
N LEU A 144 4.15 -12.02 0.54
CA LEU A 144 3.79 -13.43 0.66
C LEU A 144 4.51 -14.31 -0.37
N HIS A 145 5.25 -15.29 0.12
CA HIS A 145 5.79 -16.40 -0.66
C HIS A 145 5.22 -17.74 -0.17
N ASN A 146 5.01 -18.67 -1.09
CA ASN A 146 4.56 -20.02 -0.78
C ASN A 146 5.70 -20.88 -0.20
N SER A 147 5.43 -22.13 0.18
CA SER A 147 6.45 -23.03 0.75
C SER A 147 7.59 -23.41 -0.21
N GLN A 148 7.45 -23.12 -1.51
CA GLN A 148 8.47 -23.33 -2.53
C GLN A 148 9.33 -22.07 -2.77
N GLY A 149 9.07 -20.98 -2.04
CA GLY A 149 9.75 -19.70 -2.22
C GLY A 149 9.25 -18.90 -3.41
N GLN A 150 8.11 -19.28 -4.01
CA GLN A 150 7.50 -18.55 -5.11
C GLN A 150 6.64 -17.41 -4.56
N ARG A 151 6.71 -16.24 -5.19
CA ARG A 151 5.97 -15.05 -4.77
C ARG A 151 4.50 -15.20 -5.16
N ALA A 152 3.63 -15.08 -4.17
CA ALA A 152 2.20 -14.96 -4.40
C ALA A 152 1.77 -13.51 -4.47
N TYR A 153 2.21 -12.66 -3.55
CA TYR A 153 1.83 -11.26 -3.59
C TYR A 153 2.89 -10.32 -3.02
N LEU A 154 2.75 -9.07 -3.39
CA LEU A 154 3.56 -7.95 -2.91
C LEU A 154 2.99 -7.42 -1.58
N SER A 155 3.67 -6.44 -0.97
CA SER A 155 3.29 -5.89 0.33
C SER A 155 3.58 -4.40 0.41
N TRP A 156 3.29 -3.81 1.58
CA TRP A 156 3.56 -2.41 1.93
C TRP A 156 5.01 -2.06 1.62
N GLN A 157 5.26 -0.82 1.20
CA GLN A 157 6.63 -0.38 0.97
C GLN A 157 7.37 -0.22 2.30
N ILE A 158 8.69 -0.34 2.24
CA ILE A 158 9.55 -0.09 3.39
C ILE A 158 9.32 1.34 3.91
N GLY A 159 9.07 1.46 5.22
CA GLY A 159 8.69 2.72 5.86
C GLY A 159 7.18 3.01 5.89
N SER A 160 6.34 2.18 5.27
CA SER A 160 4.92 2.11 5.61
C SER A 160 4.73 1.60 7.04
N ASP A 161 3.67 2.07 7.68
CA ASP A 161 3.18 1.53 8.95
C ASP A 161 2.90 0.01 8.85
N LEU A 162 3.09 -0.69 9.98
CA LEU A 162 2.93 -2.15 10.08
C LEU A 162 1.65 -2.52 10.87
N GLY A 163 0.58 -1.72 10.76
CA GLY A 163 -0.65 -1.85 11.54
C GLY A 163 -1.38 -3.20 11.40
N ASP A 164 -1.20 -3.91 10.28
CA ASP A 164 -1.74 -5.28 10.13
C ASP A 164 -0.97 -6.33 10.96
N ALA A 165 0.27 -6.03 11.37
CA ALA A 165 1.09 -6.81 12.31
C ALA A 165 0.95 -6.27 13.76
N SER A 166 -0.26 -5.85 14.15
CA SER A 166 -0.50 -5.24 15.45
C SER A 166 -1.31 -6.19 16.35
N PRO A 167 -0.65 -6.97 17.21
CA PRO A 167 -1.34 -7.93 18.07
C PRO A 167 -2.19 -7.23 19.14
N THR A 168 -3.15 -7.96 19.71
CA THR A 168 -3.98 -7.47 20.81
C THR A 168 -3.38 -7.86 22.15
N TYR A 169 -3.34 -6.92 23.09
CA TYR A 169 -2.86 -7.19 24.44
C TYR A 169 -3.94 -7.82 25.31
N ASN A 170 -3.63 -8.95 25.96
CA ASN A 170 -4.50 -9.59 26.92
C ASN A 170 -4.11 -9.20 28.36
N ASN A 171 -4.91 -8.33 28.98
CA ASN A 171 -4.69 -7.86 30.36
C ASN A 171 -4.74 -8.98 31.42
N ALA A 172 -5.41 -10.10 31.15
CA ALA A 172 -5.53 -11.20 32.11
C ALA A 172 -4.28 -12.09 32.14
N THR A 173 -3.61 -12.27 30.99
CA THR A 173 -2.39 -13.08 30.88
C THR A 173 -1.13 -12.23 30.89
N GLY A 174 -1.22 -10.94 30.53
CA GLY A 174 -0.08 -10.05 30.36
C GLY A 174 0.68 -10.28 29.06
N GLU A 175 0.03 -10.86 28.04
CA GLU A 175 0.66 -11.31 26.81
C GLU A 175 0.00 -10.69 25.57
N TRP A 176 0.80 -10.50 24.52
CA TRP A 176 0.31 -10.18 23.18
C TRP A 176 -0.25 -11.44 22.52
N GLY A 177 -1.37 -11.29 21.82
CA GLY A 177 -2.02 -12.38 21.13
C GLY A 177 -2.56 -11.97 19.77
N LEU A 178 -3.02 -12.98 19.04
CA LEU A 178 -3.49 -12.88 17.66
C LEU A 178 -4.53 -11.77 17.48
N ASN A 179 -4.28 -10.92 16.50
CA ASN A 179 -5.25 -9.98 15.95
C ASN A 179 -5.34 -10.19 14.44
N ILE A 180 -6.52 -10.51 13.92
CA ILE A 180 -6.72 -10.67 12.48
C ILE A 180 -7.46 -9.43 11.97
N PRO A 181 -6.86 -8.62 11.08
CA PRO A 181 -7.53 -7.48 10.48
C PRO A 181 -8.85 -7.90 9.82
N SER A 182 -9.96 -7.23 10.20
CA SER A 182 -11.30 -7.61 9.74
C SER A 182 -11.45 -7.47 8.23
N THR A 183 -10.75 -6.54 7.59
CA THR A 183 -10.69 -6.37 6.13
C THR A 183 -10.33 -7.67 5.42
N GLY A 184 -9.37 -8.43 5.96
CA GLY A 184 -8.94 -9.71 5.40
C GLY A 184 -9.75 -10.90 5.93
N GLY A 185 -9.93 -11.00 7.24
CA GLY A 185 -10.60 -12.16 7.80
C GLY A 185 -12.10 -12.23 7.46
N GLU A 186 -12.81 -11.11 7.35
CA GLU A 186 -14.19 -11.07 6.84
C GLU A 186 -14.26 -11.50 5.37
N TYR A 187 -13.29 -11.08 4.55
CA TYR A 187 -13.22 -11.53 3.16
C TYR A 187 -13.02 -13.04 3.08
N VAL A 188 -12.10 -13.61 3.87
CA VAL A 188 -11.88 -15.05 3.89
C VAL A 188 -13.12 -15.80 4.33
N THR A 189 -13.78 -15.40 5.43
CA THR A 189 -14.97 -16.11 5.90
C THR A 189 -16.12 -16.01 4.91
N LYS A 190 -16.46 -14.80 4.44
CA LYS A 190 -17.67 -14.57 3.62
C LYS A 190 -17.46 -14.93 2.16
N PHE A 191 -16.31 -14.60 1.56
CA PHE A 191 -16.08 -14.75 0.12
C PHE A 191 -15.29 -16.00 -0.24
N ILE A 192 -14.43 -16.51 0.64
CA ILE A 192 -13.66 -17.73 0.36
C ILE A 192 -14.34 -18.98 0.95
N GLN A 193 -14.64 -18.95 2.24
CA GLN A 193 -15.25 -20.08 2.97
C GLN A 193 -16.78 -20.11 2.85
N LEU A 194 -17.41 -19.02 2.38
CA LEU A 194 -18.87 -18.87 2.22
C LEU A 194 -19.64 -19.04 3.55
N LEU A 195 -19.04 -18.56 4.64
CA LEU A 195 -19.61 -18.54 5.98
C LEU A 195 -20.13 -17.15 6.32
N ASN A 196 -21.24 -17.07 7.04
CA ASN A 196 -21.78 -15.81 7.54
C ASN A 196 -21.14 -15.43 8.89
N LEU A 197 -19.83 -15.21 8.88
CA LEU A 197 -19.03 -14.80 10.05
C LEU A 197 -18.36 -13.45 9.76
N ASP A 198 -18.31 -12.59 10.76
CA ASP A 198 -17.78 -11.22 10.61
C ASP A 198 -16.25 -11.14 10.68
N ASN A 199 -15.57 -12.22 11.08
CA ASN A 199 -14.12 -12.34 10.97
C ASN A 199 -13.68 -13.81 11.10
N LEU A 200 -12.43 -14.11 10.71
CA LEU A 200 -11.76 -15.34 11.13
C LEU A 200 -11.59 -15.34 12.66
N SER A 201 -11.86 -16.48 13.31
CA SER A 201 -11.71 -16.62 14.77
C SER A 201 -10.30 -16.95 15.21
N ASP A 202 -9.54 -17.61 14.34
CA ASP A 202 -8.21 -18.14 14.58
C ASP A 202 -7.49 -18.36 13.24
N LEU A 203 -6.21 -18.73 13.32
CA LEU A 203 -5.38 -19.12 12.20
C LEU A 203 -4.82 -20.53 12.42
N ASP A 204 -5.59 -21.43 13.05
CA ASP A 204 -5.14 -22.78 13.31
C ASP A 204 -5.06 -23.57 11.99
N ASN A 205 -3.90 -24.19 11.74
CA ASN A 205 -3.55 -24.87 10.48
C ASN A 205 -3.53 -23.97 9.24
N VAL A 206 -3.52 -22.64 9.40
CA VAL A 206 -3.32 -21.71 8.28
C VAL A 206 -1.83 -21.56 8.02
N THR A 207 -1.40 -21.85 6.79
CA THR A 207 -0.03 -21.66 6.32
C THR A 207 0.04 -20.59 5.24
N TYR A 208 1.24 -20.22 4.81
CA TYR A 208 1.40 -19.35 3.64
C TYR A 208 0.77 -19.96 2.38
N ASP A 209 0.86 -21.28 2.19
CA ASP A 209 0.18 -21.96 1.08
C ASP A 209 -1.35 -21.84 1.18
N THR A 210 -1.91 -21.89 2.40
CA THR A 210 -3.35 -21.63 2.61
C THR A 210 -3.76 -20.24 2.14
N LEU A 211 -2.95 -19.22 2.42
CA LEU A 211 -3.21 -17.86 1.93
C LEU A 211 -3.14 -17.81 0.40
N VAL A 212 -2.14 -18.44 -0.23
CA VAL A 212 -2.05 -18.52 -1.70
C VAL A 212 -3.28 -19.20 -2.30
N ASP A 213 -3.76 -20.27 -1.69
CA ASP A 213 -4.98 -20.96 -2.13
C ASP A 213 -6.23 -20.08 -1.99
N TRP A 214 -6.34 -19.29 -0.93
CA TRP A 214 -7.42 -18.31 -0.77
C TRP A 214 -7.35 -17.20 -1.80
N MET A 215 -6.16 -16.66 -2.09
CA MET A 215 -5.94 -15.68 -3.15
C MET A 215 -6.37 -16.23 -4.51
N ASN A 216 -5.95 -17.45 -4.84
CA ASN A 216 -6.30 -18.10 -6.10
C ASN A 216 -7.81 -18.40 -6.18
N THR A 217 -8.41 -18.88 -5.08
CA THR A 217 -9.85 -19.13 -5.00
C THR A 217 -10.65 -17.86 -5.27
N GLY A 218 -10.31 -16.75 -4.60
CA GLY A 218 -10.98 -15.47 -4.77
C GLY A 218 -10.75 -14.87 -6.16
N MET A 219 -9.53 -15.01 -6.70
CA MET A 219 -9.20 -14.58 -8.05
C MET A 219 -10.09 -15.25 -9.10
N ILE A 220 -10.21 -16.59 -9.05
CA ILE A 220 -11.02 -17.33 -10.03
C ILE A 220 -12.52 -17.11 -9.81
N ARG A 221 -12.98 -17.16 -8.55
CA ARG A 221 -14.41 -17.08 -8.23
C ARG A 221 -15.01 -15.72 -8.56
N TYR A 222 -14.24 -14.65 -8.40
CA TYR A 222 -14.71 -13.27 -8.57
C TYR A 222 -13.96 -12.52 -9.68
N LEU A 223 -13.44 -13.27 -10.66
CA LEU A 223 -12.66 -12.73 -11.77
C LEU A 223 -13.41 -11.61 -12.51
N ASP A 224 -14.71 -11.76 -12.67
CA ASP A 224 -15.58 -10.88 -13.42
C ASP A 224 -16.26 -9.79 -12.57
N SER A 225 -16.02 -9.74 -11.26
CA SER A 225 -16.82 -8.93 -10.35
C SER A 225 -15.97 -8.12 -9.37
N LEU A 226 -14.93 -8.73 -8.79
CA LEU A 226 -14.04 -8.07 -7.83
C LEU A 226 -12.61 -7.90 -8.36
N GLN A 227 -12.17 -8.72 -9.32
CA GLN A 227 -10.89 -8.49 -9.98
C GLN A 227 -11.03 -7.38 -11.02
N THR A 228 -10.21 -6.34 -10.85
CA THR A 228 -10.17 -5.16 -11.71
C THR A 228 -8.80 -5.08 -12.37
N THR A 229 -8.40 -6.13 -13.08
CA THR A 229 -7.01 -6.31 -13.53
C THR A 229 -6.86 -6.37 -15.05
N LEU A 230 -7.90 -6.04 -15.83
CA LEU A 230 -7.80 -6.06 -17.29
C LEU A 230 -6.87 -4.94 -17.80
N PRO A 231 -5.73 -5.27 -18.42
CA PRO A 231 -4.73 -4.27 -18.81
C PRO A 231 -4.97 -3.69 -20.21
N ASP A 232 -5.80 -4.33 -21.04
CA ASP A 232 -6.23 -3.75 -22.32
C ASP A 232 -7.29 -2.67 -22.05
N LEU A 233 -6.88 -1.42 -22.21
CA LEU A 233 -7.75 -0.25 -22.07
C LEU A 233 -8.06 0.41 -23.41
N THR A 234 -7.99 -0.34 -24.52
CA THR A 234 -8.22 0.17 -25.87
C THR A 234 -9.55 0.94 -26.00
N PRO A 235 -10.70 0.48 -25.47
CA PRO A 235 -11.94 1.25 -25.54
C PRO A 235 -11.81 2.65 -24.93
N PHE A 236 -11.25 2.74 -23.71
CA PHE A 236 -11.01 4.01 -23.01
C PHE A 236 -10.01 4.90 -23.75
N GLN A 237 -8.90 4.35 -24.23
CA GLN A 237 -7.90 5.12 -24.96
C GLN A 237 -8.47 5.65 -26.29
N SER A 238 -9.27 4.84 -26.99
CA SER A 238 -9.81 5.16 -28.31
C SER A 238 -10.91 6.22 -28.30
N SER A 239 -11.59 6.43 -27.16
CA SER A 239 -12.54 7.52 -26.98
C SER A 239 -11.86 8.90 -26.81
N GLY A 240 -10.52 8.92 -26.64
CA GLY A 240 -9.76 10.12 -26.35
C GLY A 240 -9.69 10.46 -24.85
N ALA A 241 -10.22 9.58 -23.99
CA ALA A 241 -10.31 9.80 -22.57
C ALA A 241 -8.95 9.84 -21.85
N LYS A 242 -8.91 10.53 -20.71
CA LYS A 242 -7.71 10.74 -19.89
C LYS A 242 -7.81 10.07 -18.53
N LEU A 243 -6.75 9.41 -18.09
CA LEU A 243 -6.61 8.73 -16.81
C LEU A 243 -5.47 9.34 -16.00
N LEU A 244 -5.83 9.87 -14.84
CA LEU A 244 -4.89 10.33 -13.82
C LEU A 244 -4.94 9.37 -12.62
N HIS A 245 -3.88 8.61 -12.45
CA HIS A 245 -3.73 7.62 -11.39
C HIS A 245 -2.70 8.09 -10.37
N TYR A 246 -2.98 7.93 -9.08
CA TYR A 246 -2.01 8.18 -8.04
C TYR A 246 -2.09 7.16 -6.89
N HIS A 247 -0.98 7.00 -6.16
CA HIS A 247 -0.92 6.13 -5.00
C HIS A 247 0.07 6.66 -3.96
N GLY A 248 -0.31 6.68 -2.68
CA GLY A 248 0.61 6.95 -1.59
C GLY A 248 1.71 5.89 -1.50
N GLU A 249 2.98 6.30 -1.46
CA GLU A 249 4.08 5.33 -1.40
C GLU A 249 4.12 4.57 -0.08
N SER A 250 3.71 5.23 1.00
CA SER A 250 3.65 4.67 2.35
C SER A 250 2.24 4.16 2.71
N ASP A 251 1.43 3.81 1.70
CA ASP A 251 0.12 3.21 1.90
C ASP A 251 0.27 1.85 2.59
N SER A 252 -0.22 1.77 3.83
CA SER A 252 -0.25 0.56 4.67
C SER A 252 -1.55 -0.24 4.55
N SER A 253 -2.44 0.17 3.64
CA SER A 253 -3.71 -0.49 3.37
C SER A 253 -3.70 -1.17 2.01
N ILE A 254 -3.26 -0.49 0.95
CA ILE A 254 -3.11 -1.08 -0.39
C ILE A 254 -1.65 -0.87 -0.83
N PRO A 255 -0.94 -1.90 -1.30
CA PRO A 255 0.45 -1.69 -1.67
C PRO A 255 0.57 -0.79 -2.90
N ALA A 256 1.39 0.27 -2.82
CA ALA A 256 1.70 1.12 -3.96
C ALA A 256 2.25 0.33 -5.17
N ALA A 257 2.99 -0.75 -4.90
CA ALA A 257 3.53 -1.62 -5.94
C ALA A 257 2.43 -2.36 -6.73
N SER A 258 1.22 -2.52 -6.16
CA SER A 258 0.03 -3.03 -6.87
C SER A 258 -0.36 -2.11 -8.03
N SER A 259 -0.23 -0.80 -7.83
CA SER A 259 -0.46 0.21 -8.87
C SER A 259 0.64 0.26 -9.91
N VAL A 260 1.90 0.15 -9.49
CA VAL A 260 3.04 0.04 -10.42
C VAL A 260 2.86 -1.19 -11.32
N HIS A 261 2.56 -2.36 -10.74
CA HIS A 261 2.38 -3.59 -11.50
C HIS A 261 1.23 -3.47 -12.50
N TYR A 262 0.08 -2.88 -12.10
CA TYR A 262 -1.03 -2.68 -13.03
C TYR A 262 -0.65 -1.72 -14.17
N TRP A 263 0.04 -0.62 -13.86
CA TRP A 263 0.52 0.33 -14.87
C TRP A 263 1.49 -0.34 -15.86
N GLN A 264 2.42 -1.18 -15.36
CA GLN A 264 3.34 -1.96 -16.19
C GLN A 264 2.60 -2.98 -17.06
N SER A 265 1.58 -3.66 -16.53
CA SER A 265 0.70 -4.56 -17.27
C SER A 265 0.03 -3.84 -18.44
N VAL A 266 -0.61 -2.68 -18.20
CA VAL A 266 -1.24 -1.86 -19.27
C VAL A 266 -0.21 -1.45 -20.32
N ARG A 267 0.95 -0.93 -19.89
CA ARG A 267 2.05 -0.55 -20.80
C ARG A 267 2.47 -1.71 -21.70
N SER A 268 2.68 -2.89 -21.13
CA SER A 268 3.15 -4.07 -21.86
C SER A 268 2.11 -4.64 -22.83
N ILE A 269 0.81 -4.57 -22.48
CA ILE A 269 -0.27 -5.13 -23.29
C ILE A 269 -0.71 -4.19 -24.40
N MET A 270 -0.75 -2.89 -24.15
CA MET A 270 -1.15 -1.90 -25.16
C MET A 270 -0.03 -1.54 -26.12
N TYR A 271 1.24 -1.71 -25.71
CA TYR A 271 2.41 -1.34 -26.51
C TYR A 271 3.50 -2.44 -26.53
N PRO A 272 3.17 -3.68 -26.93
CA PRO A 272 4.08 -4.83 -26.83
C PRO A 272 5.32 -4.75 -27.74
N ASP A 273 5.23 -3.99 -28.83
CA ASP A 273 6.28 -3.89 -29.86
C ASP A 273 7.14 -2.61 -29.74
N LEU A 274 6.91 -1.79 -28.70
CA LEU A 274 7.61 -0.52 -28.50
C LEU A 274 8.73 -0.66 -27.46
N SER A 275 9.77 0.17 -27.57
CA SER A 275 10.73 0.35 -26.47
C SER A 275 10.05 0.90 -25.20
N ASP A 276 10.74 0.84 -24.06
CA ASP A 276 10.22 1.36 -22.79
C ASP A 276 9.96 2.86 -22.88
N GLU A 277 10.85 3.61 -23.52
CA GLU A 277 10.73 5.05 -23.72
C GLU A 277 9.57 5.41 -24.64
N GLU A 278 9.43 4.74 -25.80
CA GLU A 278 8.34 5.00 -26.75
C GLU A 278 6.98 4.63 -26.16
N ALA A 279 6.89 3.50 -25.45
CA ALA A 279 5.66 3.08 -24.78
C ALA A 279 5.28 4.03 -23.64
N GLN A 280 6.26 4.51 -22.86
CA GLN A 280 6.04 5.53 -21.83
C GLN A 280 5.47 6.82 -22.44
N GLU A 281 6.06 7.29 -23.54
CA GLU A 281 5.60 8.49 -24.23
C GLU A 281 4.14 8.32 -24.69
N LYS A 282 3.83 7.21 -25.36
CA LYS A 282 2.47 6.88 -25.82
C LYS A 282 1.45 6.74 -24.69
N LEU A 283 1.85 6.10 -23.60
CA LEU A 283 0.99 5.93 -22.44
C LEU A 283 0.75 7.28 -21.75
N SER A 284 1.76 8.14 -21.65
CA SER A 284 1.66 9.46 -21.02
C SER A 284 0.66 10.42 -21.67
N ASP A 285 0.28 10.20 -22.94
CA ASP A 285 -0.68 11.03 -23.67
C ASP A 285 -2.12 10.88 -23.18
N TRP A 286 -2.42 9.80 -22.46
CA TRP A 286 -3.78 9.51 -21.97
C TRP A 286 -3.82 8.83 -20.61
N TYR A 287 -2.74 8.20 -20.12
CA TYR A 287 -2.65 7.57 -18.81
C TYR A 287 -1.36 7.98 -18.10
N GLN A 288 -1.49 8.88 -17.13
CA GLN A 288 -0.41 9.27 -16.23
C GLN A 288 -0.58 8.63 -14.85
N PHE A 289 0.55 8.19 -14.28
CA PHE A 289 0.61 7.59 -12.95
C PHE A 289 1.65 8.29 -12.08
N TYR A 290 1.26 8.60 -10.85
CA TYR A 290 2.08 9.33 -9.87
C TYR A 290 2.15 8.58 -8.55
N LEU A 291 3.37 8.33 -8.08
CA LEU A 291 3.59 7.92 -6.70
C LEU A 291 3.73 9.18 -5.83
N ILE A 292 3.16 9.12 -4.62
CA ILE A 292 3.14 10.25 -3.69
C ILE A 292 4.06 9.92 -2.50
N PRO A 293 5.27 10.52 -2.44
CA PRO A 293 6.21 10.33 -1.33
C PRO A 293 5.59 10.51 0.04
N GLY A 294 5.83 9.55 0.94
CA GLY A 294 5.38 9.57 2.33
C GLY A 294 3.88 9.40 2.56
N ALA A 295 3.03 9.71 1.58
CA ALA A 295 1.57 9.65 1.71
C ALA A 295 1.09 8.23 2.02
N GLY A 296 0.07 8.14 2.87
CA GLY A 296 -0.55 6.88 3.29
C GLY A 296 -1.77 6.55 2.43
N HIS A 297 -2.69 5.79 3.01
CA HIS A 297 -3.90 5.38 2.30
C HIS A 297 -4.85 6.56 2.04
N CYS A 298 -4.98 6.94 0.76
CA CYS A 298 -5.87 8.00 0.29
C CYS A 298 -5.69 9.37 0.97
N GLY A 299 -4.53 9.65 1.57
CA GLY A 299 -4.29 10.90 2.27
C GLY A 299 -2.84 11.14 2.67
N SER A 300 -2.58 12.31 3.26
CA SER A 300 -1.30 12.58 3.90
C SER A 300 -1.07 11.66 5.10
N ASN A 301 0.19 11.52 5.50
CA ASN A 301 0.64 10.61 6.55
C ASN A 301 1.33 11.42 7.65
N SER A 302 0.93 11.23 8.91
CA SER A 302 1.59 11.91 10.02
C SER A 302 2.98 11.35 10.34
N LEU A 303 3.26 10.09 10.00
CA LEU A 303 4.60 9.49 10.17
C LEU A 303 5.62 10.04 9.17
N GLN A 304 5.13 10.47 8.01
CA GLN A 304 5.95 11.02 6.94
C GLN A 304 5.22 12.23 6.34
N PRO A 305 5.47 13.45 6.84
CA PRO A 305 4.71 14.66 6.50
C PRO A 305 5.02 15.17 5.08
N GLY A 306 4.74 14.34 4.08
CA GLY A 306 4.94 14.61 2.65
C GLY A 306 3.75 15.31 1.97
N PRO A 307 3.87 15.55 0.67
CA PRO A 307 2.86 16.26 -0.10
C PRO A 307 1.65 15.37 -0.41
N TYR A 308 0.47 15.96 -0.62
CA TYR A 308 -0.69 15.23 -1.17
C TYR A 308 -1.45 16.08 -2.20
N PRO A 309 -1.85 15.53 -3.36
CA PRO A 309 -2.53 16.27 -4.41
C PRO A 309 -3.96 16.65 -4.02
N GLN A 310 -4.33 17.92 -4.24
CA GLN A 310 -5.64 18.48 -3.84
C GLN A 310 -6.52 18.84 -5.05
N ASP A 311 -5.91 19.14 -6.20
CA ASP A 311 -6.60 19.72 -7.37
C ASP A 311 -6.75 18.74 -8.54
N ASN A 312 -6.75 17.43 -8.26
CA ASN A 312 -6.80 16.37 -9.29
C ASN A 312 -8.03 16.48 -10.20
N MET A 313 -9.18 16.89 -9.65
CA MET A 313 -10.40 17.07 -10.44
C MET A 313 -10.27 18.24 -11.42
N ALA A 314 -9.73 19.38 -10.97
CA ALA A 314 -9.46 20.50 -11.87
C ALA A 314 -8.43 20.14 -12.94
N THR A 315 -7.39 19.38 -12.54
CA THR A 315 -6.33 18.91 -13.43
C THR A 315 -6.88 18.01 -14.54
N ILE A 316 -7.75 17.05 -14.22
CA ILE A 316 -8.31 16.15 -15.24
C ILE A 316 -9.31 16.88 -16.15
N ILE A 317 -10.08 17.84 -15.61
CA ILE A 317 -10.99 18.68 -16.41
C ILE A 317 -10.20 19.47 -17.44
N ASP A 318 -9.12 20.13 -17.02
CA ASP A 318 -8.30 20.95 -17.93
C ASP A 318 -7.59 20.09 -18.99
N TRP A 319 -7.15 18.88 -18.62
CA TRP A 319 -6.56 17.95 -19.58
C TRP A 319 -7.59 17.45 -20.61
N VAL A 320 -8.82 17.15 -20.19
CA VAL A 320 -9.89 16.65 -21.07
C VAL A 320 -10.44 17.76 -21.97
N GLU A 321 -10.76 18.93 -21.40
CA GLU A 321 -11.47 19.99 -22.11
C GLU A 321 -10.55 20.91 -22.91
N ASN A 322 -9.31 21.12 -22.46
CA ASN A 322 -8.37 22.09 -23.03
C ASN A 322 -7.07 21.47 -23.53
N ASP A 323 -6.93 20.14 -23.49
CA ASP A 323 -5.71 19.40 -23.86
C ASP A 323 -4.45 19.84 -23.07
N VAL A 324 -4.66 20.35 -21.85
CA VAL A 324 -3.57 20.75 -20.95
C VAL A 324 -3.04 19.52 -20.21
N LYS A 325 -2.16 18.77 -20.88
CA LYS A 325 -1.49 17.60 -20.30
C LYS A 325 -0.60 18.02 -19.12
N PRO A 326 -0.77 17.43 -17.92
CA PRO A 326 0.10 17.73 -16.79
C PRO A 326 1.53 17.27 -17.08
N SER A 327 2.52 18.16 -16.93
CA SER A 327 3.94 17.79 -16.98
C SER A 327 4.42 17.15 -15.69
N ARG A 328 3.78 17.51 -14.58
CA ARG A 328 3.90 16.97 -13.21
C ARG A 328 2.57 17.18 -12.49
N LEU A 329 2.37 16.51 -11.35
CA LEU A 329 1.16 16.68 -10.55
C LEU A 329 1.43 17.51 -9.29
N ASN A 330 0.72 18.63 -9.11
CA ASN A 330 0.89 19.47 -7.92
C ASN A 330 0.36 18.76 -6.67
N ALA A 331 1.18 18.74 -5.62
CA ALA A 331 0.81 18.19 -4.32
C ALA A 331 1.33 19.10 -3.20
N THR A 332 0.56 19.26 -2.12
CA THR A 332 0.85 20.23 -1.05
C THR A 332 1.16 19.51 0.26
N VAL A 333 2.22 19.93 0.92
CA VAL A 333 2.58 19.45 2.26
C VAL A 333 1.65 20.06 3.30
N SER A 334 0.91 19.24 4.03
CA SER A 334 -0.12 19.72 4.98
C SER A 334 0.37 20.00 6.40
N SER A 335 1.53 19.45 6.78
CA SER A 335 2.03 19.46 8.16
C SER A 335 3.55 19.35 8.22
N GLY A 336 4.14 19.50 9.40
CA GLY A 336 5.60 19.48 9.58
C GLY A 336 6.28 20.79 9.18
N ASP A 337 7.61 20.78 9.14
CA ASP A 337 8.42 21.98 8.92
C ASP A 337 8.24 22.59 7.51
N ASN A 338 7.80 21.78 6.55
CA ASN A 338 7.56 22.18 5.16
C ASN A 338 6.10 22.45 4.84
N ALA A 339 5.23 22.61 5.85
CA ALA A 339 3.80 22.87 5.65
C ALA A 339 3.56 24.08 4.72
N GLY A 340 2.71 23.88 3.71
CA GLY A 340 2.41 24.87 2.67
C GLY A 340 3.31 24.81 1.44
N GLU A 341 4.40 24.03 1.46
CA GLU A 341 5.22 23.79 0.27
C GLU A 341 4.43 22.98 -0.77
N VAL A 342 4.50 23.42 -2.03
CA VAL A 342 3.96 22.68 -3.18
C VAL A 342 5.11 21.91 -3.82
N GLN A 343 4.98 20.59 -3.86
CA GLN A 343 5.92 19.67 -4.48
C GLN A 343 5.25 19.04 -5.72
N GLN A 344 5.87 19.18 -6.89
CA GLN A 344 5.32 18.68 -8.14
C GLN A 344 5.75 17.22 -8.39
N LEU A 345 4.85 16.28 -8.15
CA LEU A 345 5.13 14.84 -8.22
C LEU A 345 5.67 14.43 -9.60
N CYS A 346 6.68 13.56 -9.57
CA CYS A 346 7.24 12.95 -10.76
C CYS A 346 6.29 11.90 -11.33
N GLN A 347 6.13 11.90 -12.66
CA GLN A 347 5.40 10.84 -13.34
C GLN A 347 6.22 9.54 -13.30
N TRP A 348 5.62 8.44 -12.86
CA TRP A 348 6.23 7.12 -12.92
C TRP A 348 6.69 6.81 -14.36
N PRO A 349 7.90 6.26 -14.60
CA PRO A 349 8.84 5.68 -13.62
C PRO A 349 9.86 6.65 -13.02
N THR A 350 9.75 7.95 -13.28
CA THR A 350 10.68 8.92 -12.68
C THR A 350 10.32 9.22 -11.22
N ARG A 351 11.34 9.61 -10.45
CA ARG A 351 11.31 9.76 -9.00
C ARG A 351 12.06 11.03 -8.60
N PRO A 352 11.68 11.70 -7.49
CA PRO A 352 12.35 12.93 -7.08
C PRO A 352 13.80 12.65 -6.64
N LEU A 353 14.69 13.54 -7.04
CA LEU A 353 16.05 13.67 -6.50
C LEU A 353 16.32 15.14 -6.23
N TRP A 354 16.35 15.49 -4.95
CA TRP A 354 16.52 16.86 -4.48
C TRP A 354 17.96 17.31 -4.64
N SER A 355 18.12 18.56 -5.09
CA SER A 355 19.41 19.23 -5.00
C SER A 355 19.63 19.64 -3.54
N SER A 356 20.80 19.29 -2.97
CA SER A 356 21.14 19.49 -1.56
C SER A 356 20.70 20.87 -1.04
N ASN A 357 19.87 20.90 0.00
CA ASN A 357 19.34 22.10 0.66
C ASN A 357 18.55 23.07 -0.25
N SER A 358 17.88 22.58 -1.30
CA SER A 358 17.01 23.41 -2.15
C SER A 358 15.58 22.88 -2.19
N SER A 359 14.62 23.76 -2.51
CA SER A 359 13.22 23.38 -2.82
C SER A 359 13.05 22.84 -4.24
N ASN A 360 14.15 22.58 -4.97
CA ASN A 360 14.11 22.07 -6.34
C ASN A 360 14.60 20.62 -6.40
N PHE A 361 13.95 19.83 -7.24
CA PHE A 361 14.34 18.45 -7.52
C PHE A 361 14.15 18.09 -8.99
N ASP A 362 15.02 17.21 -9.46
CA ASP A 362 14.90 16.57 -10.76
C ASP A 362 14.06 15.30 -10.64
N CYS A 363 13.35 14.96 -11.71
CA CYS A 363 12.69 13.66 -11.83
C CYS A 363 13.63 12.72 -12.58
N VAL A 364 14.22 11.78 -11.86
CA VAL A 364 15.23 10.85 -12.37
C VAL A 364 14.66 9.44 -12.45
N SER A 365 15.16 8.63 -13.39
CA SER A 365 14.85 7.20 -13.48
C SER A 365 16.14 6.44 -13.73
N ASP A 366 16.30 5.32 -13.05
CA ASP A 366 17.39 4.38 -13.27
C ASP A 366 16.84 2.94 -13.22
N LYS A 367 17.55 2.02 -13.89
CA LYS A 367 17.08 0.65 -14.05
C LYS A 367 16.95 -0.09 -12.71
N ALA A 368 17.87 0.12 -11.77
CA ALA A 368 17.81 -0.58 -10.48
C ALA A 368 16.60 -0.13 -9.66
N SER A 369 16.27 1.16 -9.72
CA SER A 369 15.04 1.71 -9.15
C SER A 369 13.79 1.04 -9.73
N VAL A 370 13.65 1.00 -11.06
CA VAL A 370 12.48 0.37 -11.72
C VAL A 370 12.39 -1.12 -11.43
N ASP A 371 13.52 -1.83 -11.47
CA ASP A 371 13.59 -3.27 -11.16
C ASP A 371 13.16 -3.54 -9.71
N SER A 372 13.46 -2.64 -8.75
CA SER A 372 13.05 -2.82 -7.35
C SER A 372 11.53 -2.78 -7.11
N TRP A 373 10.79 -2.23 -8.06
CA TRP A 373 9.33 -2.14 -8.08
C TRP A 373 8.65 -3.10 -9.06
N THR A 374 9.43 -3.92 -9.77
CA THR A 374 8.92 -4.87 -10.76
C THR A 374 8.80 -6.25 -10.11
N TYR A 375 7.62 -6.84 -10.16
CA TYR A 375 7.31 -8.09 -9.47
C TYR A 375 6.78 -9.15 -10.42
N THR A 376 7.05 -10.42 -10.10
CA THR A 376 6.44 -11.58 -10.75
C THR A 376 5.68 -12.40 -9.70
N PHE A 377 4.54 -12.98 -10.08
CA PHE A 377 3.70 -13.77 -9.17
C PHE A 377 3.70 -15.24 -9.56
N ASP A 378 4.86 -15.89 -9.41
CA ASP A 378 5.15 -17.25 -9.86
C ASP A 378 4.48 -18.34 -9.02
N ALA A 379 3.85 -17.98 -7.89
CA ALA A 379 2.98 -18.90 -7.15
C ALA A 379 1.65 -19.20 -7.87
N PHE A 380 1.27 -18.40 -8.87
CA PHE A 380 0.06 -18.61 -9.66
C PHE A 380 0.37 -19.12 -11.07
N LYS A 381 -0.48 -20.01 -11.59
CA LYS A 381 -0.37 -20.54 -12.96
C LYS A 381 -0.90 -19.58 -14.02
N LEU A 382 -1.82 -18.69 -13.64
CA LEU A 382 -2.38 -17.67 -14.53
C LEU A 382 -1.64 -16.35 -14.31
N PRO A 383 -1.48 -15.53 -15.35
CA PRO A 383 -0.98 -14.18 -15.20
C PRO A 383 -1.83 -13.40 -14.19
N VAL A 384 -1.17 -12.76 -13.23
CA VAL A 384 -1.79 -11.80 -12.31
C VAL A 384 -1.38 -10.42 -12.79
N TYR A 385 -2.25 -9.81 -13.60
CA TYR A 385 -2.04 -8.48 -14.19
C TYR A 385 -2.26 -7.36 -13.23
#